data_AF-A0AAW4BMM3-F1
#
_entry.id   AF-A0AAW4BMM3-F1
#
_cell.length_a   1.000
_cell.length_b   1.000
_cell.length_c   1.000
_cell.angle_alpha   90.00
_cell.angle_beta   90.00
_cell.angle_gamma   90.00
#
_symmetry.space_group_name_H-M   'P 1'
#
loop_
_entity.id
_entity.type
_entity.pdbx_description
1 polymer ?
#
loop_
_entity_poly.entity_id
_entity_poly.type
_entity_poly.pdbx_seq_one_letter_code
_entity_poly.pdbx_strand_id
1 'polypeptide(L)'
;MSFELAAFESYSELKEQVNNGLNSDMKSLIAAVEQYGVDDLLTRFNEMTETRYQANDILTTAHSSKGMEANNVVLSQDFDYCINPNTSNLKEEGSLLYVALTRVKSNLDVSRCSTIKKILSDTFNQKMERKSSVKRDRFLQLFGN
;
A
#
# COMPACT_ATOMS: atom_id res chain seq x y z
N MET A 1 12.03 -29.23 4.91
CA MET A 1 10.60 -29.33 5.25
C MET A 1 10.38 -28.44 6.46
N SER A 2 9.58 -27.38 6.36
CA SER A 2 9.32 -26.53 7.53
C SER A 2 8.58 -27.36 8.58
N PHE A 3 9.05 -27.32 9.82
CA PHE A 3 8.45 -28.06 10.94
C PHE A 3 6.99 -27.66 11.18
N GLU A 4 6.63 -26.45 10.77
CA GLU A 4 5.33 -25.83 10.97
C GLU A 4 4.21 -26.49 10.15
N LEU A 5 4.49 -26.88 8.91
CA LEU A 5 3.50 -27.56 8.04
C LEU A 5 3.45 -29.08 8.29
N ALA A 6 4.51 -29.65 8.84
CA ALA A 6 4.57 -31.07 9.19
C ALA A 6 3.68 -31.44 10.39
N ALA A 7 3.15 -30.44 11.10
CA ALA A 7 2.24 -30.62 12.23
C ALA A 7 0.80 -30.97 11.81
N PHE A 8 0.47 -30.88 10.52
CA PHE A 8 -0.87 -31.17 9.99
C PHE A 8 -0.87 -32.47 9.19
N GLU A 9 -1.88 -33.30 9.39
CA GLU A 9 -2.07 -34.57 8.68
C GLU A 9 -2.59 -34.34 7.25
N SER A 10 -3.28 -33.23 7.01
CA SER A 10 -3.81 -32.91 5.69
C SER A 10 -4.00 -31.40 5.47
N TYR A 11 -4.10 -31.02 4.20
CA TYR A 11 -4.46 -29.65 3.81
C TYR A 11 -5.85 -29.24 4.32
N SER A 12 -6.79 -30.19 4.41
CA SER A 12 -8.12 -29.94 4.96
C SER A 12 -8.08 -29.58 6.44
N GLU A 13 -7.26 -30.28 7.23
CA GLU A 13 -7.06 -29.98 8.66
C GLU A 13 -6.47 -28.58 8.85
N LEU A 14 -5.43 -28.24 8.08
CA LEU A 14 -4.84 -26.90 8.10
C LEU A 14 -5.89 -25.81 7.82
N LYS A 15 -6.75 -26.03 6.81
CA LYS A 15 -7.83 -25.09 6.47
C LYS A 15 -8.85 -24.95 7.60
N GLU A 16 -9.24 -26.04 8.24
CA GLU A 16 -10.17 -26.01 9.36
C GLU A 16 -9.61 -25.20 10.54
N GLN A 17 -8.35 -25.42 10.90
CA GLN A 17 -7.70 -24.67 11.98
C GLN A 17 -7.62 -23.16 11.67
N VAL A 18 -7.27 -22.79 10.44
CA VAL A 18 -7.24 -21.39 9.99
C VAL A 18 -8.62 -20.74 10.03
N ASN A 19 -9.66 -21.47 9.63
CA ASN A 19 -11.03 -20.98 9.70
C ASN A 19 -11.52 -20.81 11.15
N ASN A 20 -11.02 -21.63 12.06
CA ASN A 20 -11.28 -21.53 13.50
C ASN A 20 -10.43 -20.44 14.20
N GLY A 21 -9.61 -19.69 13.45
CA GLY A 21 -8.83 -18.57 13.95
C GLY A 21 -7.45 -18.93 14.51
N LEU A 22 -7.04 -20.20 14.41
CA LEU A 22 -5.68 -20.65 14.73
C LEU A 22 -4.77 -20.47 13.50
N ASN A 23 -3.48 -20.20 13.67
CA ASN A 23 -2.54 -20.04 12.54
C ASN A 23 -3.00 -18.99 11.49
N SER A 24 -3.50 -17.85 11.98
CA SER A 24 -4.09 -16.79 11.15
C SER A 24 -3.11 -16.18 10.13
N ASP A 25 -1.81 -16.31 10.38
CA ASP A 25 -0.71 -15.97 9.46
C ASP A 25 -0.72 -16.82 8.18
N MET A 26 -1.19 -18.08 8.24
CA MET A 26 -1.31 -18.95 7.07
C MET A 26 -2.53 -18.63 6.20
N LYS A 27 -3.47 -17.80 6.68
CA LYS A 27 -4.72 -17.48 5.98
C LYS A 27 -4.47 -16.90 4.58
N SER A 28 -3.51 -15.99 4.47
CA SER A 28 -3.17 -15.37 3.18
C SER A 28 -2.56 -16.36 2.19
N LEU A 29 -1.74 -17.31 2.68
CA LEU A 29 -1.16 -18.37 1.85
C LEU A 29 -2.22 -19.34 1.33
N ILE A 30 -3.15 -19.76 2.21
CA ILE A 30 -4.27 -20.62 1.83
C ILE A 30 -5.15 -19.91 0.80
N ALA A 31 -5.49 -18.64 1.03
CA ALA A 31 -6.27 -17.85 0.08
C ALA A 31 -5.59 -17.74 -1.29
N ALA A 32 -4.27 -17.54 -1.32
CA ALA A 32 -3.51 -17.52 -2.57
C ALA A 32 -3.54 -18.88 -3.28
N VAL A 33 -3.35 -19.98 -2.56
CA VAL A 33 -3.40 -21.34 -3.13
C VAL A 33 -4.79 -21.66 -3.68
N GLU A 34 -5.85 -21.31 -2.97
CA GLU A 34 -7.23 -21.53 -3.41
C GLU A 34 -7.60 -20.64 -4.61
N GLN A 35 -7.06 -19.42 -4.66
CA GLN A 35 -7.37 -18.48 -5.74
C GLN A 35 -6.60 -18.78 -7.04
N TYR A 36 -5.33 -19.16 -6.93
CA TYR A 36 -4.43 -19.26 -8.08
C TYR A 36 -3.96 -20.70 -8.38
N GLY A 37 -4.07 -21.61 -7.42
CA GLY A 37 -3.52 -22.97 -7.55
C GLY A 37 -2.02 -23.04 -7.27
N VAL A 38 -1.56 -24.21 -6.83
CA VAL A 38 -0.14 -24.42 -6.46
C VAL A 38 0.78 -24.29 -7.67
N ASP A 39 0.42 -24.90 -8.81
CA ASP A 39 1.30 -24.96 -9.99
C ASP A 39 1.57 -23.58 -10.59
N ASP A 40 0.54 -22.74 -10.69
CA ASP A 40 0.69 -21.36 -11.18
C ASP A 40 1.55 -20.53 -10.22
N LEU A 41 1.33 -20.65 -8.91
CA LEU A 41 2.15 -19.96 -7.91
C LEU A 41 3.63 -20.38 -7.98
N LEU A 42 3.91 -21.68 -8.10
CA LEU A 42 5.28 -22.19 -8.25
C LEU A 42 5.92 -21.71 -9.55
N THR A 43 5.16 -21.69 -10.65
CA THR A 43 5.64 -21.18 -11.94
C THR A 43 6.05 -19.73 -11.82
N ARG A 44 5.20 -18.88 -11.22
CA ARG A 44 5.51 -17.46 -10.99
C ARG A 44 6.66 -17.26 -10.02
N PHE A 45 6.74 -18.07 -8.96
CA PHE A 45 7.85 -18.00 -8.01
C PHE A 45 9.19 -18.27 -8.68
N ASN A 46 9.24 -19.25 -9.59
CA ASN A 46 10.45 -19.59 -10.34
C ASN A 46 10.85 -18.51 -11.38
N GLU A 47 9.94 -17.62 -11.76
CA GLU A 47 10.24 -16.45 -12.61
C GLU A 47 10.82 -15.27 -11.80
N MET A 48 10.74 -15.29 -10.46
CA MET A 48 11.25 -14.22 -9.62
C MET A 48 12.78 -14.27 -9.50
N THR A 49 13.39 -13.10 -9.33
CA THR A 49 14.83 -12.96 -9.05
C THR A 49 15.03 -12.09 -7.82
N GLU A 50 15.95 -12.50 -6.95
CA GLU A 50 16.39 -11.69 -5.81
C GLU A 50 17.34 -10.57 -6.26
N THR A 51 17.89 -10.66 -7.48
CA THR A 51 18.82 -9.66 -8.00
C THR A 51 18.04 -8.51 -8.61
N ARG A 52 17.99 -7.38 -7.89
CA ARG A 52 17.25 -6.18 -8.32
C ARG A 52 17.53 -5.71 -9.75
N TYR A 53 18.78 -5.86 -10.23
CA TYR A 53 19.21 -5.38 -11.54
C TYR A 53 18.74 -6.27 -12.70
N GLN A 54 18.23 -7.46 -12.39
CA GLN A 54 17.68 -8.41 -13.35
C GLN A 54 16.16 -8.38 -13.37
N ALA A 55 15.52 -7.68 -12.43
CA ALA A 55 14.09 -7.60 -12.32
C ALA A 55 13.51 -6.51 -13.23
N ASN A 56 12.41 -6.81 -13.91
CA ASN A 56 11.64 -5.81 -14.64
C ASN A 56 10.82 -4.92 -13.68
N ASP A 57 10.27 -5.54 -12.64
CA ASP A 57 9.48 -4.91 -11.60
C ASP A 57 10.01 -5.31 -10.22
N ILE A 58 9.93 -4.39 -9.26
CA ILE A 58 10.35 -4.64 -7.88
C ILE A 58 9.16 -4.42 -6.96
N LEU A 59 8.67 -5.51 -6.34
CA LEU A 59 7.74 -5.46 -5.23
C LEU A 59 8.54 -5.33 -3.93
N THR A 60 8.29 -4.27 -3.16
CA THR A 60 9.01 -4.04 -1.90
C THR A 60 8.15 -3.24 -0.93
N THR A 61 8.52 -3.28 0.35
CA THR A 61 7.89 -2.42 1.36
C THR A 61 8.44 -1.00 1.26
N ALA A 62 7.66 -0.02 1.70
CA ALA A 62 8.11 1.37 1.73
C ALA A 62 9.44 1.53 2.50
N HIS A 63 9.58 0.83 3.64
CA HIS A 63 10.80 0.85 4.43
C HIS A 63 12.02 0.31 3.67
N SER A 64 11.89 -0.86 3.05
CA SER A 64 12.99 -1.50 2.30
C SER A 64 13.35 -0.75 1.01
N SER A 65 12.44 0.10 0.50
CA SER A 65 12.71 0.97 -0.66
C SER A 65 13.63 2.17 -0.35
N LYS A 66 14.06 2.37 0.90
CA LYS A 66 14.89 3.52 1.27
C LYS A 66 16.20 3.55 0.47
N GLY A 67 16.49 4.67 -0.20
CA GLY A 67 17.66 4.82 -1.08
C GLY A 67 17.46 4.28 -2.50
N MET A 68 16.29 3.74 -2.81
CA MET A 68 15.89 3.40 -4.17
C MET A 68 15.18 4.57 -4.85
N GLU A 69 15.25 4.63 -6.17
CA GLU A 69 14.48 5.57 -6.97
C GLU A 69 14.05 4.87 -8.26
N ALA A 70 12.83 5.16 -8.72
CA ALA A 70 12.26 4.58 -9.93
C ALA A 70 11.50 5.65 -10.72
N ASN A 71 11.51 5.52 -12.05
CA ASN A 71 10.73 6.41 -12.92
C ASN A 71 9.24 6.26 -12.68
N ASN A 72 8.78 5.03 -12.49
CA ASN A 72 7.39 4.68 -12.23
C ASN A 72 7.28 3.99 -10.87
N VAL A 73 6.35 4.43 -10.03
CA VAL A 73 6.04 3.78 -8.76
C VAL A 73 4.53 3.58 -8.68
N VAL A 74 4.12 2.35 -8.36
CA VAL A 74 2.74 2.01 -8.06
C VAL A 74 2.59 1.87 -6.55
N LEU A 75 1.72 2.67 -5.96
CA LEU A 75 1.40 2.57 -4.54
C LEU A 75 0.31 1.52 -4.33
N SER A 76 0.61 0.51 -3.53
CA SER A 76 -0.35 -0.53 -3.13
C SER A 76 -1.38 0.02 -2.12
N GLN A 77 -2.39 -0.78 -1.82
CA GLN A 77 -3.52 -0.44 -0.95
C GLN A 77 -3.20 -0.49 0.55
N ASP A 78 -1.97 -0.84 0.96
CA ASP A 78 -1.58 -1.03 2.35
C ASP A 78 -1.86 0.23 3.21
N PHE A 79 -1.62 1.41 2.66
CA PHE A 79 -1.87 2.69 3.33
C PHE A 79 -3.35 3.00 3.55
N ASP A 80 -4.28 2.29 2.90
CA ASP A 80 -5.70 2.44 3.15
C ASP A 80 -6.09 1.93 4.54
N TYR A 81 -5.32 0.97 5.07
CA TYR A 81 -5.55 0.39 6.40
C TYR A 81 -4.69 1.07 7.47
N CYS A 82 -3.47 1.48 7.13
CA CYS A 82 -2.50 1.99 8.10
C CYS A 82 -2.69 3.48 8.45
N ILE A 83 -3.13 4.30 7.48
CA ILE A 83 -3.29 5.74 7.68
C ILE A 83 -4.72 6.02 8.14
N ASN A 84 -4.90 6.08 9.46
CA ASN A 84 -6.16 6.44 10.10
C ASN A 84 -5.94 7.62 11.07
N PRO A 85 -6.71 8.71 10.99
CA PRO A 85 -6.59 9.84 11.92
C PRO A 85 -6.76 9.46 13.40
N ASN A 86 -7.43 8.34 13.68
CA ASN A 86 -7.74 7.88 15.02
C ASN A 86 -6.71 6.89 15.59
N THR A 87 -5.66 6.54 14.84
CA THR A 87 -4.62 5.61 15.32
C THR A 87 -3.37 6.37 15.79
N SER A 88 -2.74 5.86 16.84
CA SER A 88 -1.53 6.47 17.45
C SER A 88 -0.29 6.41 16.56
N ASN A 89 -0.27 5.53 15.55
CA ASN A 89 0.86 5.31 14.64
C ASN A 89 0.89 6.22 13.41
N LEU A 90 -0.04 7.19 13.28
CA LEU A 90 -0.19 8.00 12.07
C LEU A 90 1.12 8.69 11.62
N LYS A 91 1.97 9.12 12.56
CA LYS A 91 3.25 9.77 12.26
C LYS A 91 4.25 8.79 11.60
N GLU A 92 4.30 7.56 12.09
CA GLU A 92 5.20 6.52 11.60
C GLU A 92 4.75 6.07 10.20
N GLU A 93 3.46 5.82 10.03
CA GLU A 93 2.85 5.46 8.74
C GLU A 93 2.99 6.59 7.71
N GLY A 94 2.81 7.84 8.14
CA GLY A 94 3.04 9.01 7.30
C GLY A 94 4.51 9.15 6.86
N SER A 95 5.45 8.73 7.70
CA SER A 95 6.88 8.71 7.36
C SER A 95 7.18 7.61 6.33
N LEU A 96 6.58 6.43 6.46
CA LEU A 96 6.69 5.36 5.45
C LEU A 96 6.08 5.76 4.12
N LEU A 97 4.91 6.40 4.14
CA LEU A 97 4.29 6.95 2.95
C LEU A 97 5.21 7.99 2.28
N TYR A 98 5.78 8.91 3.06
CA TYR A 98 6.74 9.88 2.53
C TYR A 98 7.94 9.21 1.86
N VAL A 99 8.49 8.15 2.47
CA VAL A 99 9.56 7.37 1.85
C VAL A 99 9.11 6.80 0.51
N ALA A 100 7.94 6.16 0.43
CA ALA A 100 7.42 5.59 -0.81
C ALA A 100 7.22 6.65 -1.91
N LEU A 101 6.61 7.79 -1.57
CA LEU A 101 6.33 8.88 -2.51
C LEU A 101 7.61 9.54 -3.04
N THR A 102 8.65 9.65 -2.20
CA THR A 102 9.93 10.24 -2.62
C THR A 102 10.81 9.28 -3.41
N ARG A 103 10.37 8.05 -3.72
CA ARG A 103 11.08 7.15 -4.66
C ARG A 103 10.77 7.49 -6.12
N VAL A 104 9.69 8.23 -6.37
CA VAL A 104 9.19 8.50 -7.71
C VAL A 104 10.03 9.59 -8.38
N LYS A 105 10.48 9.33 -9.61
CA LYS A 105 11.11 10.34 -10.46
C LYS A 105 10.17 10.97 -11.48
N SER A 106 9.21 10.22 -12.01
CA SER A 106 8.39 10.70 -13.14
C SER A 106 6.90 10.44 -12.96
N ASN A 107 6.50 9.20 -12.67
CA ASN A 107 5.09 8.81 -12.62
C ASN A 107 4.76 8.06 -11.33
N LEU A 108 3.72 8.54 -10.65
CA LEU A 108 3.16 7.91 -9.46
C LEU A 108 1.75 7.42 -9.78
N ASP A 109 1.54 6.11 -9.70
CA ASP A 109 0.21 5.50 -9.77
C ASP A 109 -0.32 5.23 -8.36
N VAL A 110 -1.40 5.93 -8.00
CA VAL A 110 -2.13 5.75 -6.73
C VAL A 110 -3.52 5.13 -6.95
N SER A 111 -3.78 4.55 -8.12
CA SER A 111 -5.08 3.98 -8.49
C SER A 111 -5.60 2.96 -7.48
N ARG A 112 -4.68 2.23 -6.83
CA ARG A 112 -4.98 1.18 -5.85
C ARG A 112 -5.06 1.67 -4.40
N CYS A 113 -4.72 2.93 -4.12
CA CYS A 113 -4.72 3.49 -2.76
C CYS A 113 -5.75 4.62 -2.65
N SER A 114 -6.90 4.31 -2.06
CA SER A 114 -8.02 5.22 -1.91
C SER A 114 -7.74 6.35 -0.90
N THR A 115 -6.96 6.09 0.14
CA THR A 115 -6.60 7.09 1.16
C THR A 115 -5.83 8.25 0.55
N ILE A 116 -4.87 7.97 -0.35
CA ILE A 116 -4.12 9.05 -1.01
C ILE A 116 -5.00 9.84 -1.97
N LYS A 117 -5.87 9.18 -2.73
CA LYS A 117 -6.85 9.88 -3.58
C LYS A 117 -7.71 10.85 -2.76
N LYS A 118 -8.17 10.42 -1.59
CA LYS A 118 -8.94 11.24 -0.67
C LYS A 118 -8.13 12.43 -0.15
N ILE A 119 -6.91 12.19 0.35
CA ILE A 119 -6.02 13.25 0.86
C ILE A 119 -5.72 14.30 -0.22
N LEU A 120 -5.45 13.86 -1.45
CA LEU A 120 -5.19 14.76 -2.57
C LEU A 120 -6.43 15.59 -2.92
N SER A 121 -7.61 14.96 -2.97
CA SER A 121 -8.89 15.65 -3.21
C SER A 121 -9.19 16.68 -2.12
N ASP A 122 -9.09 16.30 -0.85
CA ASP A 122 -9.37 17.18 0.29
C ASP A 122 -8.40 18.37 0.33
N THR A 123 -7.12 18.13 0.06
CA THR A 123 -6.09 19.18 -0.01
C THR A 123 -6.36 20.15 -1.16
N PHE A 124 -6.79 19.64 -2.32
CA PHE A 124 -7.14 20.46 -3.47
C PHE A 124 -8.37 21.35 -3.17
N ASN A 125 -9.42 20.77 -2.59
CA ASN A 125 -10.64 21.49 -2.23
C ASN A 125 -10.36 22.61 -1.21
N GLN A 126 -9.60 22.33 -0.15
CA GLN A 126 -9.20 23.36 0.83
C GLN A 126 -8.41 24.51 0.17
N LYS A 127 -7.54 24.22 -0.80
CA LYS A 127 -6.77 25.26 -1.50
C LYS A 127 -7.67 26.14 -2.38
N MET A 128 -8.73 25.57 -2.96
CA MET A 128 -9.73 26.30 -3.76
C MET A 128 -10.61 27.20 -2.89
N GLU A 129 -11.07 26.70 -1.74
CA GLU A 129 -11.85 27.47 -0.76
C GLU A 129 -11.05 28.66 -0.22
N ARG A 130 -9.79 28.43 0.20
CA ARG A 130 -8.90 29.50 0.67
C ARG A 130 -8.68 30.58 -0.38
N LYS A 131 -8.46 30.21 -1.65
CA LYS A 131 -8.31 31.19 -2.75
C LYS A 131 -9.58 32.00 -2.99
N SER A 132 -10.76 31.41 -2.78
CA SER A 132 -12.06 32.05 -2.99
C SER A 132 -12.39 33.04 -1.86
N SER A 133 -12.12 32.67 -0.60
CA SER A 133 -12.22 33.59 0.55
C SER A 133 -11.28 34.78 0.41
N VAL A 134 -10.00 34.56 0.07
CA VAL A 134 -9.02 35.65 -0.09
C VAL A 134 -9.44 36.64 -1.20
N LYS A 135 -10.01 36.15 -2.31
CA LYS A 135 -10.54 37.03 -3.36
C LYS A 135 -11.74 37.86 -2.89
N ARG A 136 -12.64 37.26 -2.10
CA ARG A 136 -13.83 37.93 -1.56
C ARG A 136 -13.43 39.03 -0.56
N ASP A 137 -12.52 38.72 0.35
CA ASP A 137 -12.01 39.68 1.34
C ASP A 137 -11.30 40.85 0.68
N ARG A 138 -10.47 40.59 -0.34
CA ARG A 138 -9.79 41.64 -1.12
C ARG A 138 -10.76 42.51 -1.93
N PHE A 139 -11.84 41.93 -2.46
CA PHE A 139 -12.88 42.69 -3.15
C PHE A 139 -13.63 43.62 -2.19
N LEU A 140 -14.02 43.12 -1.00
CA LEU A 140 -14.66 43.94 0.03
C LEU A 140 -13.74 45.07 0.53
N GLN A 141 -12.42 44.83 0.63
CA GLN A 141 -11.46 45.88 0.99
C GLN A 141 -11.31 46.99 -0.07
N LEU A 142 -11.49 46.67 -1.36
CA LEU A 142 -11.28 47.62 -2.46
C LEU A 142 -12.54 48.39 -2.86
N PHE A 143 -13.72 47.82 -2.62
CA PHE A 143 -15.00 48.34 -3.14
C PHE A 143 -16.11 48.42 -2.08
N GLY A 144 -15.79 48.21 -0.80
CA GLY A 144 -16.74 48.11 0.31
C GLY A 144 -16.97 49.39 1.12
N ASN A 145 -16.65 50.58 0.60
CA ASN A 145 -17.04 51.88 1.16
C ASN A 145 -17.67 52.75 0.07
#